data_AF-A0A2P6VWX2-F1
#
_entry.id   AF-A0A2P6VWX2-F1
#
_cell.length_a   1.000
_cell.length_b   1.000
_cell.length_c   1.000
_cell.angle_alpha   90.00
_cell.angle_beta   90.00
_cell.angle_gamma   90.00
#
_symmetry.space_group_name_H-M   'P 1'
#
loop_
_entity.id
_entity.type
_entity.pdbx_description
1 polymer ?
#
loop_
_entity_poly.entity_id
_entity_poly.type
_entity_poly.pdbx_seq_one_letter_code
_entity_poly.pdbx_strand_id
1 'polypeptide(L)'
;MEALQTWEERALSQGAHQEVRIRPIPEAHLVDLGYRRSLGTPKGQRADYRKPLDDGRGLHVREYEDHMRVHWDRTAPSVDLVGHLVDDARGVTLTGGLTLVALLVWPLL
;
A
#
# COMPACT_ATOMS: atom_id res chain seq x y z
N MET A 1 -13.49 -8.79 -14.68
CA MET A 1 -13.25 -7.59 -13.86
C MET A 1 -13.87 -7.86 -12.51
N GLU A 2 -13.04 -7.97 -11.46
CA GLU A 2 -13.53 -8.07 -10.09
C GLU A 2 -14.30 -6.79 -9.74
N ALA A 3 -15.47 -6.91 -9.11
CA ALA A 3 -16.25 -5.75 -8.73
C ALA A 3 -15.57 -5.03 -7.56
N LEU A 4 -15.23 -3.76 -7.75
CA LEU A 4 -14.66 -2.93 -6.69
C LEU A 4 -15.74 -2.58 -5.65
N GLN A 5 -15.33 -2.53 -4.40
CA GLN A 5 -16.13 -1.98 -3.32
C GLN A 5 -16.16 -0.45 -3.41
N THR A 6 -17.24 0.17 -2.92
CA THR A 6 -17.40 1.64 -2.94
C THR A 6 -16.22 2.39 -2.29
N TRP A 7 -15.57 1.79 -1.30
CA TRP A 7 -14.41 2.39 -0.65
C TRP A 7 -13.10 2.20 -1.45
N GLU A 8 -12.98 1.13 -2.24
CA GLU A 8 -11.86 0.94 -3.18
C GLU A 8 -11.97 1.97 -4.31
N GLU A 9 -13.17 2.15 -4.87
CA GLU A 9 -13.46 3.18 -5.88
C GLU A 9 -13.13 4.58 -5.37
N ARG A 10 -13.56 4.88 -4.13
CA ARG A 10 -13.26 6.17 -3.48
C ARG A 10 -11.77 6.38 -3.28
N ALA A 11 -11.00 5.33 -2.95
CA ALA A 11 -9.55 5.43 -2.82
C ALA A 11 -8.90 5.69 -4.19
N LEU A 12 -9.32 4.96 -5.22
CA LEU A 12 -8.81 5.11 -6.59
C LEU A 12 -9.16 6.46 -7.23
N SER A 13 -10.23 7.12 -6.77
CA SER A 13 -10.57 8.47 -7.19
C SER A 13 -9.71 9.56 -6.55
N GLN A 14 -8.90 9.23 -5.53
CA GLN A 14 -7.92 10.15 -4.95
C GLN A 14 -6.60 10.09 -5.73
N GLY A 15 -5.69 11.03 -5.47
CA GLY A 15 -4.31 10.90 -5.94
C GLY A 15 -3.61 9.67 -5.33
N ALA A 16 -2.61 9.14 -6.04
CA ALA A 16 -1.78 8.04 -5.52
C ALA A 16 -1.23 8.37 -4.12
N HIS A 17 -1.20 7.36 -3.24
CA HIS A 17 -0.81 7.46 -1.84
C HIS A 17 -1.68 8.37 -0.95
N GLN A 18 -2.75 8.97 -1.49
CA GLN A 18 -3.71 9.69 -0.64
C GLN A 18 -4.60 8.71 0.10
N GLU A 19 -4.67 8.91 1.42
CA GLU A 19 -5.36 8.00 2.32
C GLU A 19 -6.84 8.37 2.45
N VAL A 20 -7.70 7.35 2.35
CA VAL A 20 -9.10 7.42 2.69
C VAL A 20 -9.32 6.65 3.98
N ARG A 21 -9.87 7.31 5.00
CA ARG A 21 -10.31 6.64 6.24
C ARG A 21 -11.61 5.88 5.99
N ILE A 22 -11.63 4.62 6.40
CA ILE A 22 -12.80 3.74 6.32
C ILE A 22 -13.08 3.10 7.69
N ARG A 23 -14.27 2.52 7.82
CA ARG A 23 -14.62 1.71 9.00
C ARG A 23 -13.81 0.41 9.01
N PRO A 24 -13.52 -0.17 10.19
CA PRO A 24 -12.87 -1.47 10.28
C PRO A 24 -13.63 -2.53 9.49
N ILE A 25 -12.88 -3.36 8.77
CA ILE A 25 -13.37 -4.50 7.99
C ILE A 25 -12.71 -5.76 8.58
N PRO A 26 -13.45 -6.85 8.83
CA PRO A 26 -12.84 -8.10 9.30
C PRO A 26 -11.77 -8.62 8.34
N GLU A 27 -10.66 -9.14 8.86
CA GLU A 27 -9.56 -9.73 8.05
C GLU A 27 -10.07 -10.79 7.06
N ALA A 28 -10.98 -11.67 7.49
CA ALA A 28 -11.57 -12.67 6.61
C ALA A 28 -12.24 -12.04 5.37
N HIS A 29 -12.94 -10.93 5.55
CA HIS A 29 -13.58 -10.22 4.43
C HIS A 29 -12.56 -9.57 3.49
N LEU A 30 -11.45 -9.04 4.02
CA LEU A 30 -10.35 -8.55 3.18
C LEU A 30 -9.73 -9.69 2.36
N VAL A 31 -9.52 -10.86 2.96
CA VAL A 31 -8.99 -12.04 2.28
C VAL A 31 -9.94 -12.52 1.17
N ASP A 32 -11.25 -12.54 1.43
CA ASP A 32 -12.26 -12.88 0.42
C ASP A 32 -12.26 -11.88 -0.76
N LEU A 33 -11.94 -10.62 -0.49
CA LEU A 33 -11.75 -9.57 -1.49
C LEU A 33 -10.39 -9.61 -2.17
N GLY A 34 -9.57 -10.64 -1.95
CA GLY A 34 -8.27 -10.81 -2.62
C GLY A 34 -7.11 -10.04 -1.99
N TYR A 35 -7.30 -9.44 -0.81
CA TYR A 35 -6.19 -8.86 -0.07
C TYR A 35 -5.34 -9.93 0.60
N ARG A 36 -4.03 -9.67 0.70
CA ARG A 36 -3.10 -10.48 1.49
C ARG A 36 -2.37 -9.62 2.50
N ARG A 37 -2.10 -10.20 3.66
CA ARG A 37 -1.32 -9.56 4.70
C ARG A 37 0.10 -9.28 4.20
N SER A 38 0.62 -8.12 4.57
CA SER A 38 1.95 -7.65 4.20
C SER A 38 2.63 -6.98 5.38
N LEU A 39 3.91 -6.70 5.25
CA LEU A 39 4.67 -5.91 6.22
C LEU A 39 4.93 -4.53 5.60
N GLY A 40 4.23 -3.52 6.10
CA GLY A 40 4.46 -2.12 5.74
C GLY A 40 5.42 -1.42 6.69
N THR A 41 5.82 -0.20 6.35
CA THR A 41 6.58 0.66 7.27
C THR A 41 5.74 0.92 8.53
N PRO A 42 6.27 0.71 9.74
CA PRO A 42 5.54 0.99 10.97
C PRO A 42 5.13 2.47 11.07
N LYS A 43 3.82 2.72 11.10
CA LYS A 43 3.16 4.02 11.25
C LYS A 43 2.06 3.98 12.34
N GLY A 44 2.14 3.01 13.25
CA GLY A 44 1.14 2.77 14.30
C GLY A 44 -0.01 1.86 13.89
N GLN A 45 0.02 1.29 12.68
CA GLN A 45 -0.91 0.25 12.26
C GLN A 45 -0.62 -1.09 12.95
N ARG A 46 -1.66 -1.90 13.15
CA ARG A 46 -1.63 -3.27 13.65
C ARG A 46 -1.36 -4.30 12.55
N ALA A 47 -1.81 -4.00 11.34
CA ALA A 47 -1.61 -4.84 10.16
C ALA A 47 -1.68 -4.02 8.87
N ASP A 48 -1.03 -4.54 7.83
CA ASP A 48 -1.06 -4.03 6.47
C ASP A 48 -1.61 -5.12 5.54
N TYR A 49 -2.50 -4.76 4.62
CA TYR A 49 -3.07 -5.66 3.62
C TYR A 49 -2.96 -5.08 2.22
N ARG A 50 -2.58 -5.87 1.24
CA ARG A 50 -2.38 -5.44 -0.15
C ARG A 50 -3.15 -6.29 -1.14
N LYS A 51 -3.69 -5.63 -2.17
CA LYS A 51 -4.38 -6.25 -3.30
C LYS A 51 -3.83 -5.66 -4.61
N PRO A 52 -3.16 -6.44 -5.48
CA PRO A 52 -2.79 -5.98 -6.81
C PRO A 52 -4.05 -5.84 -7.69
N LEU A 53 -4.05 -4.86 -8.59
CA LEU A 53 -5.08 -4.66 -9.60
C LEU A 53 -4.55 -5.09 -10.97
N ASP A 54 -5.45 -5.47 -11.88
CA ASP A 54 -5.11 -5.96 -13.22
C ASP A 54 -4.34 -4.93 -14.07
N ASP A 55 -4.46 -3.64 -13.75
CA ASP A 55 -3.78 -2.54 -14.43
C ASP A 55 -2.41 -2.17 -13.85
N GLY A 56 -1.89 -3.00 -12.92
CA GLY A 56 -0.57 -2.82 -12.31
C GLY A 56 -0.55 -1.94 -11.06
N ARG A 57 -1.66 -1.25 -10.75
CA ARG A 57 -1.82 -0.53 -9.48
C ARG A 57 -1.94 -1.51 -8.31
N GLY A 58 -1.72 -1.02 -7.09
CA GLY A 58 -1.94 -1.79 -5.87
C GLY A 58 -2.80 -1.03 -4.88
N LEU A 59 -3.80 -1.68 -4.28
CA LEU A 59 -4.52 -1.14 -3.13
C LEU A 59 -3.83 -1.59 -1.84
N HIS A 60 -3.72 -0.67 -0.89
CA HIS A 60 -3.09 -0.91 0.40
C HIS A 60 -3.98 -0.42 1.53
N VAL A 61 -4.39 -1.35 2.40
CA VAL A 61 -5.18 -1.12 3.62
C VAL A 61 -4.28 -1.21 4.84
N ARG A 62 -4.29 -0.17 5.68
CA ARG A 62 -3.67 -0.17 7.00
C ARG A 62 -4.73 -0.26 8.08
N GLU A 63 -4.61 -1.26 8.94
CA GLU A 63 -5.49 -1.46 10.09
C GLU A 63 -4.94 -0.76 11.33
N TYR A 64 -5.73 0.14 11.91
CA TYR A 64 -5.47 0.77 13.20
C TYR A 64 -6.47 0.24 14.24
N GLU A 65 -6.35 0.69 15.48
CA GLU A 65 -7.23 0.23 16.58
C GLU A 65 -8.73 0.45 16.30
N ASP A 66 -9.09 1.63 15.79
CA ASP A 66 -10.49 2.09 15.63
C ASP A 66 -10.90 2.34 14.16
N HIS A 67 -9.97 2.18 13.21
CA HIS A 67 -10.22 2.48 11.80
C HIS A 67 -9.28 1.76 10.86
N MET A 68 -9.57 1.89 9.57
CA MET A 68 -8.65 1.52 8.52
C MET A 68 -8.36 2.73 7.63
N ARG A 69 -7.20 2.71 6.98
CA ARG A 69 -6.83 3.68 5.94
C ARG A 69 -6.49 2.95 4.66
N VAL A 70 -7.05 3.42 3.55
CA VAL A 70 -6.84 2.83 2.23
C VAL A 70 -6.21 3.85 1.32
N HIS A 71 -5.19 3.45 0.57
CA HIS A 71 -4.62 4.23 -0.53
C HIS A 71 -4.28 3.27 -1.67
N TRP A 72 -3.91 3.84 -2.81
CA TRP A 72 -3.39 3.08 -3.94
C TRP A 72 -1.98 3.55 -4.31
N ASP A 73 -1.16 2.59 -4.72
CA ASP A 73 0.20 2.77 -5.19
C ASP A 73 0.18 2.68 -6.73
N ARG A 74 0.94 3.55 -7.40
CA ARG A 74 1.01 3.57 -8.89
C ARG A 74 1.54 2.26 -9.46
N THR A 75 2.48 1.68 -8.75
CA THR A 75 3.14 0.45 -9.11
C THR A 75 3.08 -0.45 -7.90
N ALA A 76 2.39 -1.59 -8.03
CA ALA A 76 2.43 -2.58 -6.97
C ALA A 76 3.89 -3.07 -6.79
N PRO A 77 4.42 -3.13 -5.55
CA PRO A 77 5.81 -3.54 -5.30
C PRO A 77 6.11 -4.97 -5.76
N SER A 78 5.05 -5.78 -5.91
CA SER A 78 5.08 -7.14 -6.43
C SER A 78 5.18 -7.23 -7.95
N VAL A 79 4.99 -6.13 -8.68
CA VAL A 79 5.01 -6.05 -10.14
C VAL A 79 6.33 -5.42 -10.62
N ASP A 80 6.73 -4.28 -10.07
CA ASP A 80 8.02 -3.65 -10.35
C ASP A 80 8.58 -2.93 -9.11
N LEU A 81 9.49 -3.62 -8.43
CA LEU A 81 10.15 -3.13 -7.22
C LEU A 81 11.05 -1.90 -7.51
N VAL A 82 11.66 -1.81 -8.70
CA VAL A 82 12.57 -0.71 -9.05
C VAL A 82 11.78 0.54 -9.43
N GLY A 83 10.74 0.38 -10.24
CA GLY A 83 9.81 1.47 -10.57
C GLY A 83 9.13 2.04 -9.33
N HIS A 84 8.73 1.19 -8.38
CA HIS A 84 8.18 1.62 -7.09
C HIS A 84 9.18 2.47 -6.28
N LEU A 85 10.44 2.06 -6.20
CA LEU A 85 11.49 2.82 -5.50
C LEU A 85 11.79 4.18 -6.15
N VAL A 86 11.77 4.26 -7.49
CA VAL A 86 12.03 5.51 -8.23
C VAL A 86 10.86 6.49 -8.09
N ASP A 87 9.62 6.00 -8.15
CA ASP A 87 8.43 6.84 -7.97
C ASP A 87 8.29 7.31 -6.53
N ASP A 88 8.60 6.46 -5.54
CA ASP A 88 8.67 6.86 -4.13
C ASP A 88 9.77 7.90 -3.92
N ALA A 89 10.98 7.70 -4.48
CA ALA A 89 12.10 8.63 -4.37
C ALA A 89 11.79 10.04 -4.91
N ARG A 90 10.98 10.15 -5.97
CA ARG A 90 10.54 11.45 -6.51
C ARG A 90 9.51 12.16 -5.61
N GLY A 91 8.84 11.42 -4.72
CA GLY A 91 7.88 11.92 -3.74
C GLY A 91 8.41 12.06 -2.31
N VAL A 92 9.68 11.72 -2.03
CA VAL A 92 10.30 11.88 -0.69
C VAL A 92 10.55 13.36 -0.38
N THR A 93 9.47 14.08 -0.11
CA THR A 93 9.47 15.16 0.87
C THR A 93 8.73 14.61 2.09
N LEU A 94 9.50 14.05 3.03
CA LEU A 94 9.19 13.96 4.47
C LEU A 94 7.81 13.36 4.88
N THR A 95 7.66 12.03 4.93
CA THR A 95 7.19 11.29 6.13
C THR A 95 7.19 9.75 5.93
N GLY A 96 8.29 9.11 6.35
CA GLY A 96 8.24 7.72 6.80
C GLY A 96 8.31 6.61 5.74
N GLY A 97 9.22 6.72 4.77
CA GLY A 97 9.53 5.65 3.80
C GLY A 97 11.03 5.36 3.62
N LEU A 98 11.88 5.85 4.53
CA LEU A 98 13.34 5.70 4.44
C LEU A 98 13.87 4.91 5.64
N THR A 99 13.81 3.58 5.59
CA THR A 99 14.61 2.78 6.54
C THR A 99 15.36 1.58 5.96
N LEU A 100 15.20 1.16 4.69
CA LEU A 100 15.82 -0.12 4.27
C LEU A 100 16.48 -0.20 2.88
N VAL A 101 16.82 0.92 2.22
CA VAL A 101 17.54 0.81 0.92
C VAL A 101 18.99 1.31 0.97
N ALA A 102 19.40 2.05 2.00
CA ALA A 102 20.76 2.59 2.08
C ALA A 102 21.86 1.59 2.50
N LEU A 103 21.55 0.31 2.76
CA LEU A 103 22.56 -0.68 3.20
C LEU A 103 22.89 -1.79 2.20
N LEU A 104 22.24 -1.85 1.03
CA LEU A 104 22.47 -2.96 0.07
C LEU A 104 23.35 -2.60 -1.13
N VAL A 105 23.86 -1.37 -1.23
CA VAL A 105 24.67 -0.95 -2.39
C VAL A 105 25.88 -0.10 -1.97
N TRP A 106 26.87 -0.72 -1.31
CA TRP A 106 28.32 -0.43 -1.48
C TRP A 106 29.13 -1.47 -0.68
N PRO A 107 30.27 -1.97 -1.17
CA PRO A 107 30.40 -2.98 -2.21
C PRO A 107 31.19 -4.19 -1.64
N LEU A 108 30.90 -5.40 -2.10
CA LEU A 108 31.87 -6.47 -1.98
C LEU A 108 32.90 -6.29 -3.12
N LEU A 109 34.15 -6.15 -2.68
CA LEU A 109 35.38 -6.70 -3.25
C LEU A 109 35.16 -7.69 -4.41
#